data_AF-A0AAW6FTQ7-F1
#
_entry.id   AF-A0AAW6FTQ7-F1
#
_cell.length_a   1.000
_cell.length_b   1.000
_cell.length_c   1.000
_cell.angle_alpha   90.00
_cell.angle_beta   90.00
_cell.angle_gamma   90.00
#
_symmetry.space_group_name_H-M   'P 1'
#
loop_
_entity.id
_entity.type
_entity.pdbx_description
1 polymer ?
#
loop_
_entity_poly.entity_id
_entity_poly.type
_entity_poly.pdbx_seq_one_letter_code
_entity_poly.pdbx_strand_id
1 'polypeptide(L)'
;MELYELKQGVTTHLEKLNSLGESLDLADKKSQIEELDKKTLEDGFWNDQKKAQSAIRTRNNLKNIVDSYQALDDTLKSLDETADAIKEVFDEELMALAEEEYDAMAKDFENFEIQVLLSHEYDQNNAILELHPGAGGTESCDWASMLYRMYTRYAEKKGFKVTVLDYQPGEEAGIKSVTFLVEGDKAYGYLKGEKGVHRLVRISPFDSGARRHTSFASLDVMPQFNDEIEIEVKPEDLIIETKRASGAGGQHINKTDSAVRIVHKPTGIVSTCQNGRSQHENREEAMRILKSRLYQLEIEKQEKKLAEIKGIQAANEWGSQIRSYVMHPYSLVKDVRTGCETSQVQNVLDGDLDEFIFAYLKSQIQ
;
A
#
# COMPACT_ATOMS: atom_id res chain seq x y z
N MET A 1 3.45 -36.46 13.90
CA MET A 1 4.58 -36.30 12.96
C MET A 1 5.71 -37.27 13.36
N GLU A 2 6.46 -37.88 12.44
CA GLU A 2 7.64 -38.70 12.84
C GLU A 2 8.84 -37.80 13.18
N LEU A 3 9.78 -38.27 14.03
CA LEU A 3 10.95 -37.47 14.47
C LEU A 3 11.80 -36.99 13.29
N TYR A 4 11.84 -37.81 12.24
CA TYR A 4 12.51 -37.48 10.99
C TYR A 4 11.82 -36.31 10.26
N GLU A 5 10.49 -36.28 10.23
CA GLU A 5 9.70 -35.21 9.61
C GLU A 5 9.87 -33.89 10.38
N LEU A 6 9.87 -33.94 11.72
CA LEU A 6 10.08 -32.76 12.57
C LEU A 6 11.48 -32.17 12.36
N LYS A 7 12.52 -33.02 12.35
CA LYS A 7 13.90 -32.55 12.12
C LYS A 7 14.09 -31.99 10.71
N GLN A 8 13.51 -32.63 9.70
CA GLN A 8 13.55 -32.12 8.32
C GLN A 8 12.79 -30.78 8.18
N GLY A 9 11.65 -30.65 8.85
CA GLY A 9 10.87 -29.41 8.94
C GLY A 9 11.67 -28.27 9.56
N VAL A 10 12.25 -28.49 10.75
CA VAL A 10 13.09 -27.52 11.45
C VAL A 10 14.26 -27.07 10.57
N THR A 11 14.98 -28.02 9.95
CA THR A 11 16.10 -27.70 9.05
C THR A 11 15.65 -26.82 7.87
N THR A 12 14.51 -27.14 7.27
CA THR A 12 13.95 -26.38 6.13
C THR A 12 13.56 -24.97 6.54
N HIS A 13 12.93 -24.79 7.71
CA HIS A 13 12.56 -23.48 8.22
C HIS A 13 13.79 -22.65 8.62
N LEU A 14 14.85 -23.28 9.13
CA LEU A 14 16.11 -22.64 9.48
C LEU A 14 16.85 -22.13 8.22
N GLU A 15 16.90 -22.93 7.15
CA GLU A 15 17.44 -22.50 5.86
C GLU A 15 16.67 -21.31 5.27
N LYS A 16 15.33 -21.36 5.31
CA LYS A 16 14.48 -20.26 4.86
C LYS A 16 14.66 -19.01 5.72
N LEU A 17 14.74 -19.16 7.03
CA LEU A 17 14.97 -18.04 7.95
C LEU A 17 16.32 -17.36 7.65
N ASN A 18 17.37 -18.13 7.40
CA ASN A 18 18.67 -17.58 7.01
C ASN A 18 18.61 -16.83 5.68
N SER A 19 17.97 -17.41 4.65
CA SER A 19 17.77 -16.76 3.36
C SER A 19 16.98 -15.45 3.49
N LEU A 20 15.92 -15.44 4.29
CA LEU A 20 15.16 -14.23 4.61
C LEU A 20 16.00 -13.20 5.36
N GLY A 21 16.84 -13.64 6.30
CA GLY A 21 17.74 -12.77 7.07
C GLY A 21 18.80 -12.09 6.21
N GLU A 22 19.34 -12.79 5.22
CA GLU A 22 20.25 -12.21 4.22
C GLU A 22 19.51 -11.24 3.31
N SER A 23 18.34 -11.62 2.78
CA SER A 23 17.52 -10.73 1.94
C SER A 23 17.03 -9.48 2.68
N LEU A 24 16.92 -9.53 4.00
CA LEU A 24 16.48 -8.40 4.82
C LEU A 24 17.58 -7.41 5.15
N ASP A 25 18.86 -7.73 4.89
CA ASP A 25 20.01 -6.98 5.39
C ASP A 25 19.84 -6.63 6.88
N LEU A 26 19.67 -7.65 7.73
CA LEU A 26 19.45 -7.46 9.17
C LEU A 26 20.53 -6.60 9.84
N ALA A 27 21.76 -6.62 9.33
CA ALA A 27 22.85 -5.75 9.77
C ALA A 27 22.55 -4.27 9.53
N ASP A 28 22.05 -3.92 8.33
CA ASP A 28 21.69 -2.54 8.00
C ASP A 28 20.47 -2.09 8.80
N LYS A 29 19.47 -2.96 9.00
CA LYS A 29 18.31 -2.63 9.84
C LYS A 29 18.71 -2.38 11.29
N LYS A 30 19.65 -3.15 11.86
CA LYS A 30 20.20 -2.90 13.20
C LYS A 30 20.95 -1.55 13.26
N SER A 31 21.77 -1.26 12.25
CA SER A 31 22.45 0.04 12.13
C SER A 31 21.48 1.22 12.04
N GLN A 32 20.41 1.08 11.26
CA GLN A 32 19.34 2.09 11.15
C GLN A 32 18.61 2.31 12.48
N ILE A 33 18.35 1.24 13.24
CA ILE A 33 17.77 1.36 14.58
C ILE A 33 18.70 2.16 15.49
N GLU A 34 20.01 1.87 15.50
CA GLU A 34 20.98 2.64 16.28
C GLU A 34 21.07 4.11 15.87
N GLU A 35 20.99 4.41 14.57
CA GLU A 35 20.99 5.78 14.07
C GLU A 35 19.72 6.53 14.51
N LEU A 36 18.56 5.87 14.44
CA LEU A 36 17.29 6.44 14.89
C LEU A 36 17.26 6.64 16.42
N ASP A 37 17.86 5.74 17.19
CA ASP A 37 17.98 5.89 18.64
C ASP A 37 18.91 7.06 19.00
N LYS A 38 20.03 7.23 18.28
CA LYS A 38 20.89 8.41 18.42
C LYS A 38 20.15 9.71 18.11
N LYS A 39 19.37 9.75 17.03
CA LYS A 39 18.52 10.92 16.68
C LYS A 39 17.46 11.23 17.74
N THR A 40 16.93 10.20 18.40
CA THR A 40 15.94 10.37 19.49
C THR A 40 16.58 11.01 20.73
N LEU A 41 17.89 10.89 20.90
CA LEU A 41 18.69 11.46 21.99
C LEU A 41 19.23 12.88 21.69
N GLU A 42 19.06 13.40 20.45
CA GLU A 42 19.54 14.73 20.07
C GLU A 42 18.65 15.87 20.61
N ASP A 43 19.29 16.96 21.02
CA ASP A 43 18.61 18.18 21.47
C ASP A 43 17.81 18.81 20.32
N GLY A 44 16.49 18.85 20.47
CA GLY A 44 15.57 19.45 19.49
C GLY A 44 14.80 18.46 18.63
N PHE A 45 14.99 17.14 18.80
CA PHE A 45 14.19 16.11 18.12
C PHE A 45 12.69 16.25 18.41
N TRP A 46 12.34 16.60 19.64
CA TRP A 46 10.95 16.82 20.08
C TRP A 46 10.34 18.15 19.63
N ASN A 47 11.10 19.02 18.96
CA ASN A 47 10.57 20.32 18.48
C ASN A 47 9.56 20.15 17.35
N ASP A 48 9.66 19.06 16.56
CA ASP A 48 8.73 18.73 15.48
C ASP A 48 8.00 17.42 15.80
N GLN A 49 6.83 17.54 16.41
CA GLN A 49 6.03 16.41 16.89
C GLN A 49 5.65 15.44 15.76
N LYS A 50 5.41 15.93 14.53
CA LYS A 50 5.07 15.10 13.37
C LYS A 50 6.29 14.27 12.93
N LYS A 51 7.47 14.88 12.83
CA LYS A 51 8.71 14.16 12.47
C LYS A 51 9.14 13.16 13.54
N ALA A 52 9.03 13.54 14.82
CA ALA A 52 9.36 12.65 15.92
C ALA A 52 8.46 11.40 15.94
N GLN A 53 7.15 11.56 15.74
CA GLN A 53 6.22 10.43 15.66
C GLN A 53 6.52 9.50 14.48
N SER A 54 6.82 10.06 13.30
CA SER A 54 7.19 9.27 12.11
C SER A 54 8.47 8.46 12.37
N ALA A 55 9.52 9.10 12.89
CA ALA A 55 10.78 8.44 13.19
C ALA A 55 10.64 7.33 14.24
N ILE A 56 9.87 7.56 15.30
CA ILE A 56 9.58 6.54 16.33
C ILE A 56 8.79 5.37 15.74
N ARG A 57 7.81 5.63 14.87
CA ARG A 57 7.02 4.59 14.19
C ARG A 57 7.92 3.71 13.32
N THR A 58 8.78 4.33 12.51
CA THR A 58 9.75 3.60 11.68
C THR A 58 10.71 2.76 12.52
N ARG A 59 11.25 3.33 13.60
CA ARG A 59 12.12 2.58 14.53
C ARG A 59 11.40 1.38 15.14
N ASN A 60 10.20 1.57 15.67
CA ASN A 60 9.44 0.49 16.29
C ASN A 60 9.13 -0.62 15.28
N ASN A 61 8.83 -0.27 14.02
CA ASN A 61 8.61 -1.25 12.96
C ASN A 61 9.87 -2.06 12.64
N LEU A 62 11.02 -1.40 12.50
CA LEU A 62 12.30 -2.09 12.28
C LEU A 62 12.64 -2.99 13.46
N LYS A 63 12.44 -2.51 14.69
CA LYS A 63 12.69 -3.27 15.91
C LYS A 63 11.80 -4.51 15.99
N ASN A 64 10.50 -4.37 15.72
CA ASN A 64 9.56 -5.51 15.71
C ASN A 64 10.01 -6.61 14.74
N ILE A 65 10.54 -6.25 13.57
CA ILE A 65 11.06 -7.21 12.59
C ILE A 65 12.29 -7.94 13.13
N VAL A 66 13.25 -7.20 13.71
CA VAL A 66 14.49 -7.78 14.26
C VAL A 66 14.18 -8.68 15.47
N ASP A 67 13.34 -8.22 16.38
CA ASP A 67 12.95 -8.97 17.57
C ASP A 67 12.17 -10.25 17.19
N SER A 68 11.27 -10.18 16.20
CA SER A 68 10.54 -11.36 15.71
C SER A 68 11.46 -12.37 15.04
N TYR A 69 12.44 -11.90 14.27
CA TYR A 69 13.46 -12.77 13.66
C TYR A 69 14.26 -13.52 14.73
N GLN A 70 14.69 -12.82 15.77
CA GLN A 70 15.46 -13.41 16.87
C GLN A 70 14.63 -14.43 17.65
N ALA A 71 13.36 -14.12 17.94
CA ALA A 71 12.46 -15.05 18.61
C ALA A 71 12.26 -16.35 17.81
N LEU A 72 12.11 -16.26 16.48
CA LEU A 72 12.00 -17.44 15.61
C LEU A 72 13.30 -18.25 15.55
N ASP A 73 14.45 -17.59 15.46
CA ASP A 73 15.77 -18.22 15.47
C ASP A 73 16.03 -18.99 16.78
N ASP A 74 15.69 -18.37 17.92
CA ASP A 74 15.82 -19.01 19.24
C ASP A 74 14.85 -20.20 19.40
N THR A 75 13.61 -20.07 18.92
CA THR A 75 12.62 -21.16 18.95
C THR A 75 13.05 -22.34 18.07
N LEU A 76 13.58 -22.07 16.87
CA LEU A 76 14.10 -23.11 15.98
C LEU A 76 15.30 -23.85 16.57
N LYS A 77 16.22 -23.15 17.24
CA LYS A 77 17.34 -23.80 17.94
C LYS A 77 16.87 -24.66 19.11
N SER A 78 15.92 -24.17 19.90
CA SER A 78 15.31 -24.94 20.99
C SER A 78 14.63 -26.22 20.47
N LEU A 79 13.92 -26.14 19.34
CA LEU A 79 13.29 -27.29 18.70
C LEU A 79 14.33 -28.29 18.16
N ASP A 80 15.46 -27.84 17.61
CA ASP A 80 16.54 -28.72 17.15
C ASP A 80 17.23 -29.44 18.33
N GLU A 81 17.50 -28.72 19.43
CA GLU A 81 18.03 -29.31 20.68
C GLU A 81 17.05 -30.34 21.28
N THR A 82 15.75 -30.03 21.27
CA THR A 82 14.70 -30.95 21.75
C THR A 82 14.59 -32.18 20.85
N ALA A 83 14.69 -32.01 19.54
CA ALA A 83 14.69 -33.13 18.59
C ALA A 83 15.91 -34.05 18.78
N ASP A 84 17.08 -33.49 19.09
CA ASP A 84 18.27 -34.28 19.41
C ASP A 84 18.14 -35.01 20.75
N ALA A 85 17.53 -34.38 21.77
CA ALA A 85 17.24 -35.05 23.05
C ALA A 85 16.28 -36.25 22.87
N ILE A 86 15.21 -36.09 22.08
CA ILE A 86 14.25 -37.17 21.77
C ILE A 86 14.94 -38.32 21.01
N LYS A 87 15.93 -38.00 20.17
CA LYS A 87 16.71 -39.00 19.43
C LYS A 87 17.59 -39.85 20.36
N GLU A 88 18.16 -39.25 21.40
CA GLU A 88 18.98 -39.97 22.39
C GLU A 88 18.13 -40.79 23.36
N VAL A 89 17.01 -40.22 23.82
CA VAL A 89 16.06 -40.87 24.74
C VAL A 89 14.65 -40.64 24.21
N PHE A 90 14.03 -41.70 23.68
CA PHE A 90 12.68 -41.60 23.15
C PHE A 90 11.67 -41.40 24.29
N ASP A 91 11.02 -40.25 24.29
CA ASP A 91 9.94 -39.87 25.21
C ASP A 91 8.74 -39.38 24.38
N GLU A 92 7.62 -40.08 24.52
CA GLU A 92 6.39 -39.83 23.77
C GLU A 92 5.69 -38.53 24.21
N GLU A 93 5.80 -38.14 25.48
CA GLU A 93 5.26 -36.88 25.99
C GLU A 93 6.07 -35.69 25.47
N LEU A 94 7.40 -35.82 25.46
CA LEU A 94 8.30 -34.79 24.92
C LEU A 94 8.10 -34.61 23.40
N MET A 95 7.81 -35.69 22.69
CA MET A 95 7.56 -35.65 21.25
C MET A 95 6.25 -34.94 20.90
N ALA A 96 5.18 -35.19 21.67
CA ALA A 96 3.91 -34.49 21.48
C ALA A 96 4.04 -32.97 21.74
N LEU A 97 4.81 -32.59 22.76
CA LEU A 97 5.10 -31.18 23.06
C LEU A 97 5.89 -30.51 21.93
N ALA A 98 6.92 -31.19 21.40
CA ALA A 98 7.72 -30.67 20.30
C ALA A 98 6.89 -30.50 19.00
N GLU A 99 5.91 -31.38 18.74
CA GLU A 99 5.01 -31.25 17.60
C GLU A 99 4.09 -30.03 17.74
N GLU A 100 3.53 -29.79 18.94
CA GLU A 100 2.70 -28.60 19.20
C GLU A 100 3.50 -27.30 19.10
N GLU A 101 4.72 -27.28 19.64
CA GLU A 101 5.64 -26.13 19.52
C GLU A 101 6.05 -25.89 18.06
N TYR A 102 6.30 -26.95 17.29
CA TYR A 102 6.60 -26.84 15.86
C TYR A 102 5.43 -26.26 15.07
N ASP A 103 4.20 -26.73 15.32
CA ASP A 103 3.00 -26.22 14.65
C ASP A 103 2.72 -24.75 15.00
N ALA A 104 3.01 -24.34 16.23
CA ALA A 104 2.94 -22.94 16.64
C ALA A 104 4.02 -22.11 15.93
N MET A 105 5.27 -22.57 15.93
CA MET A 105 6.38 -21.91 15.26
C MET A 105 6.14 -21.78 13.75
N ALA A 106 5.58 -22.80 13.10
CA ALA A 106 5.24 -22.74 11.68
C ALA A 106 4.25 -21.61 11.36
N LYS A 107 3.24 -21.40 12.20
CA LYS A 107 2.29 -20.28 12.07
C LYS A 107 2.96 -18.93 12.31
N ASP A 108 3.84 -18.85 13.31
CA ASP A 108 4.58 -17.62 13.60
C ASP A 108 5.57 -17.27 12.47
N PHE A 109 6.18 -18.28 11.87
CA PHE A 109 7.05 -18.14 10.71
C PHE A 109 6.27 -17.61 9.49
N GLU A 110 5.08 -18.14 9.21
CA GLU A 110 4.22 -17.60 8.14
C GLU A 110 3.82 -16.15 8.39
N ASN A 111 3.47 -15.80 9.63
CA ASN A 111 3.17 -14.43 10.02
C ASN A 111 4.38 -13.51 9.83
N PHE A 112 5.59 -13.98 10.16
CA PHE A 112 6.82 -13.23 9.96
C PHE A 112 7.14 -13.04 8.47
N GLU A 113 7.01 -14.07 7.64
CA GLU A 113 7.14 -13.96 6.18
C GLU A 113 6.22 -12.85 5.63
N ILE A 114 4.96 -12.82 6.09
CA ILE A 114 4.00 -11.79 5.71
C ILE A 114 4.45 -10.41 6.20
N GLN A 115 4.94 -10.28 7.43
CA GLN A 115 5.43 -9.00 7.92
C GLN A 115 6.62 -8.46 7.11
N VAL A 116 7.53 -9.34 6.69
CA VAL A 116 8.65 -9.05 5.81
C VAL A 116 8.17 -8.58 4.44
N LEU A 117 7.19 -9.29 3.86
CA LEU A 117 6.57 -8.94 2.57
C LEU A 117 5.90 -7.57 2.56
N LEU A 118 5.42 -7.13 3.72
CA LEU A 118 4.71 -5.87 3.94
C LEU A 118 5.64 -4.73 4.38
N SER A 119 6.92 -4.78 3.99
CA SER A 119 7.93 -3.79 4.40
C SER A 119 8.23 -2.71 3.35
N HIS A 120 7.48 -2.65 2.23
CA HIS A 120 7.69 -1.60 1.24
C HIS A 120 7.26 -0.22 1.74
N GLU A 121 7.80 0.84 1.13
CA GLU A 121 7.63 2.25 1.54
C GLU A 121 6.17 2.64 1.82
N TYR A 122 5.24 2.18 0.97
CA TYR A 122 3.82 2.53 1.07
C TYR A 122 2.95 1.46 1.76
N ASP A 123 3.50 0.29 2.09
CA ASP A 123 2.72 -0.82 2.63
C ASP A 123 2.06 -0.47 3.97
N GLN A 124 2.67 0.45 4.73
CA GLN A 124 2.18 0.94 6.03
C GLN A 124 1.05 1.96 5.94
N ASN A 125 0.76 2.47 4.74
CA ASN A 125 -0.25 3.49 4.53
C ASN A 125 -1.65 2.86 4.53
N ASN A 126 -2.64 3.71 4.80
CA ASN A 126 -4.03 3.35 4.57
C ASN A 126 -4.28 3.09 3.08
N ALA A 127 -5.29 2.30 2.76
CA ALA A 127 -5.62 1.97 1.38
C ALA A 127 -6.88 2.71 0.94
N ILE A 128 -6.84 3.35 -0.22
CA ILE A 128 -8.01 3.84 -0.94
C ILE A 128 -8.35 2.80 -2.01
N LEU A 129 -9.57 2.27 -1.94
CA LEU A 129 -10.07 1.27 -2.86
C LEU A 129 -11.14 1.91 -3.74
N GLU A 130 -11.02 1.70 -5.04
CA GLU A 130 -11.92 2.23 -6.04
C GLU A 130 -12.46 1.09 -6.90
N LEU A 131 -13.78 0.90 -6.87
CA LEU A 131 -14.45 -0.15 -7.64
C LEU A 131 -15.21 0.46 -8.81
N HIS A 132 -14.94 -0.07 -10.00
CA HIS A 132 -15.65 0.29 -11.23
C HIS A 132 -16.24 -0.96 -11.89
N PRO A 133 -17.56 -1.01 -12.13
CA PRO A 133 -18.16 -2.07 -12.91
C PRO A 133 -17.68 -1.97 -14.37
N GLY A 134 -17.38 -3.12 -14.97
CA GLY A 134 -17.03 -3.23 -16.38
C GLY A 134 -18.27 -3.25 -17.29
N ALA A 135 -18.06 -3.64 -18.55
CA ALA A 135 -19.16 -3.86 -19.48
C ALA A 135 -20.10 -4.98 -18.97
N GLY A 136 -21.41 -4.75 -18.96
CA GLY A 136 -22.41 -5.71 -18.49
C GLY A 136 -23.66 -5.13 -17.81
N GLY A 137 -23.79 -3.80 -17.74
CA GLY A 137 -25.00 -3.12 -17.27
C GLY A 137 -25.31 -3.43 -15.81
N THR A 138 -26.58 -3.73 -15.51
CA THR A 138 -27.09 -4.00 -14.15
C THR A 138 -26.37 -5.17 -13.47
N GLU A 139 -25.99 -6.22 -14.21
CA GLU A 139 -25.28 -7.38 -13.64
C GLU A 139 -23.85 -7.03 -13.18
N SER A 140 -23.14 -6.20 -13.94
CA SER A 140 -21.80 -5.73 -13.52
C SER A 140 -21.88 -4.75 -12.36
N CYS A 141 -22.94 -3.94 -12.29
CA CYS A 141 -23.20 -3.06 -11.14
C CYS A 141 -23.48 -3.86 -9.86
N ASP A 142 -24.28 -4.94 -9.95
CA ASP A 142 -24.51 -5.83 -8.81
C ASP A 142 -23.21 -6.54 -8.39
N TRP A 143 -22.38 -6.97 -9.35
CA TRP A 143 -21.09 -7.55 -9.04
C TRP A 143 -20.15 -6.58 -8.30
N ALA A 144 -20.09 -5.32 -8.74
CA ALA A 144 -19.35 -4.28 -8.01
C ALA A 144 -19.86 -4.10 -6.57
N SER A 145 -21.18 -4.19 -6.36
CA SER A 145 -21.78 -4.16 -5.02
C SER A 145 -21.39 -5.37 -4.15
N MET A 146 -21.30 -6.56 -4.75
CA MET A 146 -20.85 -7.76 -4.05
C MET A 146 -19.38 -7.65 -3.63
N LEU A 147 -18.51 -7.14 -4.52
CA LEU A 147 -17.10 -6.89 -4.19
C LEU A 147 -16.96 -5.84 -3.08
N TYR A 148 -17.74 -4.76 -3.15
CA TYR A 148 -17.74 -3.74 -2.09
C TYR A 148 -18.09 -4.36 -0.72
N ARG A 149 -19.15 -5.18 -0.66
CA ARG A 149 -19.50 -5.91 0.57
C ARG A 149 -18.39 -6.86 1.02
N MET A 150 -17.78 -7.59 0.09
CA MET A 150 -16.70 -8.54 0.38
C MET A 150 -15.50 -7.85 1.04
N TYR A 151 -15.01 -6.74 0.46
CA TYR A 151 -13.89 -5.98 1.02
C TYR A 151 -14.24 -5.25 2.32
N THR A 152 -15.49 -4.79 2.46
CA THR A 152 -15.94 -4.19 3.73
C THR A 152 -15.92 -5.22 4.86
N ARG A 153 -16.41 -6.45 4.60
CA ARG A 153 -16.36 -7.55 5.58
C ARG A 153 -14.93 -8.00 5.89
N TYR A 154 -14.06 -8.04 4.88
CA TYR A 154 -12.63 -8.32 5.08
C TYR A 154 -12.00 -7.28 6.02
N ALA A 155 -12.24 -5.99 5.76
CA ALA A 155 -11.73 -4.90 6.58
C ALA A 155 -12.26 -5.00 8.03
N GLU A 156 -13.56 -5.25 8.23
CA GLU A 156 -14.14 -5.43 9.56
C GLU A 156 -13.54 -6.64 10.31
N LYS A 157 -13.33 -7.78 9.64
CA LYS A 157 -12.67 -8.97 10.22
C LYS A 157 -11.24 -8.69 10.67
N LYS A 158 -10.50 -7.86 9.93
CA LYS A 158 -9.14 -7.43 10.27
C LYS A 158 -9.10 -6.30 11.30
N GLY A 159 -10.24 -5.75 11.70
CA GLY A 159 -10.33 -4.60 12.60
C GLY A 159 -9.95 -3.27 11.94
N PHE A 160 -9.95 -3.21 10.60
CA PHE A 160 -9.75 -1.97 9.86
C PHE A 160 -11.02 -1.14 9.84
N LYS A 161 -10.85 0.18 9.87
CA LYS A 161 -11.95 1.14 9.79
C LYS A 161 -12.21 1.49 8.33
N VAL A 162 -13.46 1.32 7.89
CA VAL A 162 -13.90 1.64 6.53
C VAL A 162 -14.65 2.98 6.53
N THR A 163 -14.21 3.91 5.70
CA THR A 163 -14.86 5.21 5.48
C THR A 163 -15.18 5.37 4.00
N VAL A 164 -16.46 5.53 3.65
CA VAL A 164 -16.87 5.76 2.26
C VAL A 164 -16.59 7.22 1.88
N LEU A 165 -15.87 7.43 0.78
CA LEU A 165 -15.50 8.76 0.27
C LEU A 165 -16.44 9.22 -0.84
N ASP A 166 -16.70 8.35 -1.81
CA ASP A 166 -17.67 8.57 -2.88
C ASP A 166 -18.50 7.30 -3.10
N TYR A 167 -19.79 7.50 -3.41
CA TYR A 167 -20.71 6.39 -3.64
C TYR A 167 -21.74 6.78 -4.69
N GLN A 168 -21.72 6.06 -5.81
CA GLN A 168 -22.63 6.25 -6.93
C GLN A 168 -23.46 4.98 -7.13
N PRO A 169 -24.76 4.99 -6.80
CA PRO A 169 -25.63 3.83 -7.01
C PRO A 169 -25.83 3.55 -8.51
N GLY A 170 -26.06 2.28 -8.83
CA GLY A 170 -26.52 1.87 -10.17
C GLY A 170 -27.95 2.34 -10.44
N GLU A 171 -28.35 2.38 -11.73
CA GLU A 171 -29.68 2.86 -12.13
C GLU A 171 -30.80 1.90 -11.70
N GLU A 172 -30.58 0.59 -11.82
CA GLU A 172 -31.55 -0.44 -11.41
C GLU A 172 -31.13 -1.20 -10.16
N ALA A 173 -29.86 -1.64 -10.10
CA ALA A 173 -29.30 -2.38 -8.98
C ALA A 173 -27.78 -2.18 -8.89
N GLY A 174 -27.25 -2.42 -7.69
CA GLY A 174 -25.82 -2.41 -7.43
C GLY A 174 -25.18 -1.01 -7.43
N ILE A 175 -23.89 -0.95 -7.76
CA ILE A 175 -23.06 0.24 -7.64
C ILE A 175 -22.44 0.57 -9.01
N LYS A 176 -22.50 1.85 -9.40
CA LYS A 176 -21.87 2.36 -10.61
C LYS A 176 -20.42 2.80 -10.37
N SER A 177 -20.11 3.32 -9.20
CA SER A 177 -18.74 3.58 -8.73
C SER A 177 -18.75 3.73 -7.22
N VAL A 178 -17.72 3.24 -6.54
CA VAL A 178 -17.53 3.50 -5.10
C VAL A 178 -16.05 3.67 -4.81
N THR A 179 -15.75 4.70 -4.03
CA THR A 179 -14.41 4.94 -3.49
C THR A 179 -14.51 4.93 -1.97
N PHE A 180 -13.72 4.07 -1.33
CA PHE A 180 -13.70 3.96 0.12
C PHE A 180 -12.27 3.86 0.66
N LEU A 181 -12.06 4.45 1.82
CA LEU A 181 -10.81 4.45 2.55
C LEU A 181 -10.85 3.34 3.60
N VAL A 182 -9.81 2.51 3.62
CA VAL A 182 -9.56 1.48 4.63
C VAL A 182 -8.38 1.94 5.48
N GLU A 183 -8.69 2.33 6.71
CA GLU A 183 -7.72 2.78 7.71
C GLU A 183 -7.34 1.60 8.61
N GLY A 184 -6.05 1.28 8.66
CA GLY A 184 -5.57 0.13 9.41
C GLY A 184 -4.07 -0.06 9.27
N ASP A 185 -3.49 -0.84 10.19
CA ASP A 185 -2.06 -1.14 10.11
C ASP A 185 -1.78 -2.02 8.88
N LYS A 186 -0.83 -1.57 8.06
CA LYS A 186 -0.43 -2.20 6.80
C LYS A 186 -1.58 -2.45 5.80
N ALA A 187 -2.66 -1.65 5.86
CA ALA A 187 -3.86 -1.86 5.05
C ALA A 187 -3.56 -1.89 3.54
N TYR A 188 -2.73 -0.96 3.05
CA TYR A 188 -2.30 -0.96 1.64
C TYR A 188 -1.48 -2.20 1.29
N GLY A 189 -0.56 -2.61 2.16
CA GLY A 189 0.27 -3.78 1.89
C GLY A 189 -0.53 -5.08 1.72
N TYR A 190 -1.61 -5.27 2.49
CA TYR A 190 -2.51 -6.42 2.29
C TYR A 190 -3.34 -6.30 1.02
N LEU A 191 -3.87 -5.11 0.73
CA LEU A 191 -4.82 -4.92 -0.36
C LEU A 191 -4.16 -4.66 -1.72
N LYS A 192 -2.85 -4.40 -1.79
CA LYS A 192 -2.13 -4.16 -3.07
C LYS A 192 -2.28 -5.31 -4.06
N GLY A 193 -2.37 -6.54 -3.56
CA GLY A 193 -2.57 -7.74 -4.37
C GLY A 193 -3.96 -7.86 -4.98
N GLU A 194 -4.92 -7.07 -4.52
CA GLU A 194 -6.30 -7.10 -5.01
C GLU A 194 -6.52 -6.19 -6.22
N LYS A 195 -5.50 -5.39 -6.60
CA LYS A 195 -5.57 -4.55 -7.78
C LYS A 195 -5.72 -5.38 -9.06
N GLY A 196 -6.80 -5.17 -9.80
CA GLY A 196 -7.05 -5.82 -11.08
C GLY A 196 -8.52 -6.06 -11.38
N VAL A 197 -8.78 -6.84 -12.43
CA VAL A 197 -10.15 -7.17 -12.87
C VAL A 197 -10.63 -8.46 -12.22
N HIS A 198 -11.76 -8.39 -11.54
CA HIS A 198 -12.45 -9.53 -10.94
C HIS A 198 -13.61 -9.97 -11.82
N ARG A 199 -13.60 -11.24 -12.20
CA ARG A 199 -14.59 -11.84 -13.10
C ARG A 199 -15.60 -12.68 -12.31
N LEU A 200 -16.89 -12.41 -12.49
CA LEU A 200 -17.98 -13.23 -11.97
C LEU A 200 -18.64 -14.04 -13.08
N VAL A 201 -18.96 -15.30 -12.80
CA VAL A 201 -19.72 -16.16 -13.70
C VAL A 201 -20.85 -16.84 -12.91
N ARG A 202 -22.08 -16.39 -13.12
CA ARG A 202 -23.28 -16.94 -12.47
C ARG A 202 -24.50 -16.90 -13.39
N ILE A 203 -25.60 -17.48 -12.95
CA ILE A 203 -26.91 -17.24 -13.55
C ILE A 203 -27.39 -15.89 -13.02
N SER A 204 -27.65 -14.94 -13.91
CA SER A 204 -28.08 -13.60 -13.50
C SER A 204 -29.50 -13.65 -12.93
N PRO A 205 -29.75 -13.06 -11.75
CA PRO A 205 -31.11 -12.90 -11.23
C PRO A 205 -31.93 -11.85 -12.01
N PHE A 206 -31.27 -11.01 -12.81
CA PHE A 206 -31.91 -9.94 -13.59
C PHE A 206 -32.27 -10.38 -15.02
N ASP A 207 -31.74 -11.51 -15.50
CA ASP A 207 -32.11 -12.05 -16.81
C ASP A 207 -33.29 -13.03 -16.69
N SER A 208 -34.44 -12.67 -17.26
CA SER A 208 -35.64 -13.52 -17.25
C SER A 208 -35.43 -14.88 -17.92
N GLY A 209 -34.41 -15.00 -18.78
CA GLY A 209 -34.06 -16.27 -19.44
C GLY A 209 -33.19 -17.22 -18.61
N ALA A 210 -32.81 -16.84 -17.37
CA ALA A 210 -31.89 -17.61 -16.51
C ALA A 210 -30.60 -18.05 -17.23
N ARG A 211 -30.10 -17.22 -18.16
CA ARG A 211 -28.87 -17.54 -18.88
C ARG A 211 -27.66 -17.29 -17.99
N ARG A 212 -26.56 -17.94 -18.35
CA ARG A 212 -25.26 -17.72 -17.73
C ARG A 212 -24.72 -16.37 -18.20
N HIS A 213 -24.41 -15.49 -17.27
CA HIS A 213 -23.74 -14.22 -17.53
C HIS A 213 -22.30 -14.28 -17.05
N THR A 214 -21.45 -13.50 -17.70
CA THR A 214 -20.07 -13.25 -17.27
C THR A 214 -19.92 -11.75 -17.12
N SER A 215 -19.59 -11.32 -15.90
CA SER A 215 -19.45 -9.92 -15.54
C SER A 215 -18.05 -9.62 -15.04
N PHE A 216 -17.65 -8.37 -15.20
CA PHE A 216 -16.34 -7.89 -14.83
C PHE A 216 -16.48 -6.64 -13.97
N ALA A 217 -15.63 -6.51 -12.97
CA ALA A 217 -15.47 -5.29 -12.19
C ALA A 217 -13.98 -5.11 -11.91
N SER A 218 -13.47 -3.90 -12.11
CA SER A 218 -12.09 -3.54 -11.75
C SER A 218 -12.05 -2.99 -10.34
N LEU A 219 -11.09 -3.47 -9.57
CA LEU A 219 -10.66 -2.88 -8.32
C LEU A 219 -9.31 -2.19 -8.54
N ASP A 220 -9.25 -0.90 -8.23
CA ASP A 220 -8.01 -0.15 -8.10
C ASP A 220 -7.70 0.06 -6.61
N VAL A 221 -6.42 0.02 -6.27
CA VAL A 221 -5.95 0.13 -4.88
C VAL A 221 -4.79 1.11 -4.85
N MET A 222 -4.91 2.15 -4.03
CA MET A 222 -3.93 3.23 -3.91
C MET A 222 -3.56 3.44 -2.46
N PRO A 223 -2.30 3.77 -2.14
CA PRO A 223 -1.95 4.18 -0.80
C PRO A 223 -2.47 5.59 -0.55
N GLN A 224 -2.95 5.86 0.66
CA GLN A 224 -3.25 7.22 1.09
C GLN A 224 -1.94 7.98 1.31
N PHE A 225 -1.75 9.06 0.55
CA PHE A 225 -0.66 10.00 0.78
C PHE A 225 -1.10 11.05 1.78
N ASN A 226 -0.42 11.13 2.93
CA ASN A 226 -0.67 12.14 3.96
C ASN A 226 0.17 13.39 3.72
N ASP A 227 0.06 13.98 2.53
CA ASP A 227 0.83 15.17 2.20
C ASP A 227 -0.07 16.41 2.20
N GLU A 228 -0.12 17.09 3.35
CA GLU A 228 -0.30 18.54 3.32
C GLU A 228 0.93 19.09 2.59
N ILE A 229 0.78 19.47 1.31
CA ILE A 229 1.88 20.03 0.51
C ILE A 229 2.22 21.43 1.07
N GLU A 230 3.04 21.47 2.13
CA GLU A 230 3.60 22.71 2.66
C GLU A 230 4.82 23.12 1.84
N ILE A 231 4.62 24.05 0.91
CA ILE A 231 5.72 24.62 0.13
C ILE A 231 6.35 25.76 0.91
N GLU A 232 7.35 25.41 1.71
CA GLU A 232 8.20 26.38 2.37
C GLU A 232 9.29 26.85 1.39
N VAL A 233 9.14 28.07 0.87
CA VAL A 233 10.13 28.66 -0.03
C VAL A 233 11.18 29.40 0.79
N LYS A 234 12.39 28.84 0.86
CA LYS A 234 13.52 29.50 1.54
C LYS A 234 14.00 30.70 0.73
N PRO A 235 14.30 31.85 1.37
CA PRO A 235 14.80 33.04 0.66
C PRO A 235 16.10 32.81 -0.10
N GLU A 236 16.94 31.88 0.37
CA GLU A 236 18.26 31.56 -0.21
C GLU A 236 18.18 30.90 -1.60
N ASP A 237 17.06 30.22 -1.86
CA ASP A 237 16.77 29.52 -3.12
C ASP A 237 16.20 30.45 -4.20
N LEU A 238 15.99 31.72 -3.88
CA LEU A 238 15.41 32.71 -4.77
C LEU A 238 16.46 33.67 -5.33
N ILE A 239 16.43 33.87 -6.65
CA ILE A 239 17.13 34.97 -7.32
C ILE A 239 16.08 36.00 -7.70
N ILE A 240 16.19 37.21 -7.15
CA ILE A 240 15.22 38.28 -7.39
C ILE A 240 15.91 39.36 -8.21
N GLU A 241 15.48 39.49 -9.47
CA GLU A 241 15.93 40.50 -10.41
C GLU A 241 14.85 41.58 -10.54
N THR A 242 15.25 42.85 -10.49
CA THR A 242 14.39 43.99 -10.79
C THR A 242 14.65 44.47 -12.20
N LYS A 243 13.59 44.73 -12.97
CA LYS A 243 13.67 45.18 -14.36
C LYS A 243 12.73 46.38 -14.58
N ARG A 244 12.97 47.12 -15.65
CA ARG A 244 12.00 48.10 -16.15
C ARG A 244 10.78 47.37 -16.70
N ALA A 245 9.60 47.81 -16.29
CA ALA A 245 8.35 47.30 -16.83
C ALA A 245 8.26 47.63 -18.32
N SER A 246 7.80 46.67 -19.14
CA SER A 246 7.62 46.86 -20.58
C SER A 246 6.14 46.96 -20.92
N GLY A 247 5.73 48.06 -21.58
CA GLY A 247 4.34 48.26 -21.99
C GLY A 247 4.04 49.67 -22.49
N ALA A 248 2.89 49.84 -23.14
CA ALA A 248 2.36 51.14 -23.59
C ALA A 248 1.85 51.94 -22.39
N GLY A 249 2.80 52.49 -21.60
CA GLY A 249 2.54 53.18 -20.35
C GLY A 249 3.20 54.56 -20.29
N GLY A 250 2.63 55.46 -19.46
CA GLY A 250 3.14 56.81 -19.26
C GLY A 250 4.54 56.88 -18.64
N GLN A 251 5.03 58.10 -18.35
CA GLN A 251 6.41 58.34 -17.87
C GLN A 251 6.84 57.50 -16.66
N HIS A 252 5.89 57.11 -15.79
CA HIS A 252 6.15 56.29 -14.60
C HIS A 252 6.63 54.87 -14.93
N ILE A 253 6.15 54.27 -16.02
CA ILE A 253 6.49 52.90 -16.46
C ILE A 253 7.88 52.87 -17.11
N ASN A 254 8.25 53.95 -17.82
CA ASN A 254 9.51 54.02 -18.57
C ASN A 254 10.73 54.46 -17.74
N LYS A 255 10.52 55.06 -16.56
CA LYS A 255 11.61 55.59 -15.71
C LYS A 255 11.88 54.77 -14.44
N THR A 256 10.93 53.93 -13.99
CA THR A 256 11.01 53.24 -12.69
C THR A 256 11.22 51.74 -12.86
N ASP A 257 12.22 51.18 -12.18
CA ASP A 257 12.53 49.75 -12.16
C ASP A 257 11.53 48.99 -11.26
N SER A 258 10.27 48.95 -11.68
CA SER A 258 9.14 48.44 -10.90
C SER A 258 8.82 46.97 -11.14
N ALA A 259 9.27 46.37 -12.25
CA ALA A 259 9.00 44.97 -12.55
C ALA A 259 9.94 44.04 -11.78
N VAL A 260 9.41 42.92 -11.29
CA VAL A 260 10.17 41.95 -10.49
C VAL A 260 10.10 40.59 -11.15
N ARG A 261 11.27 39.96 -11.29
CA ARG A 261 11.46 38.59 -11.75
C ARG A 261 12.07 37.78 -10.63
N ILE A 262 11.43 36.68 -10.27
CA ILE A 262 11.91 35.74 -9.25
C ILE A 262 12.23 34.41 -9.95
N VAL A 263 13.40 33.85 -9.70
CA VAL A 263 13.82 32.54 -10.17
C VAL A 263 14.07 31.64 -8.97
N HIS A 264 13.41 30.48 -8.93
CA HIS A 264 13.69 29.45 -7.94
C HIS A 264 14.82 28.55 -8.44
N LYS A 265 16.01 28.65 -7.84
CA LYS A 265 17.23 27.96 -8.28
C LYS A 265 17.04 26.43 -8.39
N PRO A 266 16.42 25.74 -7.42
CA PRO A 266 16.30 24.28 -7.46
C PRO A 266 15.44 23.76 -8.61
N THR A 267 14.33 24.45 -8.92
CA THR A 267 13.37 23.99 -9.95
C THR A 267 13.56 24.67 -11.31
N GLY A 268 14.31 25.77 -11.37
CA GLY A 268 14.42 26.63 -12.55
C GLY A 268 13.16 27.43 -12.89
N ILE A 269 12.07 27.33 -12.12
CA ILE A 269 10.83 28.08 -12.35
C ILE A 269 11.09 29.57 -12.19
N VAL A 270 10.69 30.31 -13.22
CA VAL A 270 10.75 31.76 -13.28
C VAL A 270 9.33 32.31 -13.10
N SER A 271 9.17 33.33 -12.27
CA SER A 271 7.93 34.12 -12.13
C SER A 271 8.25 35.59 -12.39
N THR A 272 7.37 36.30 -13.10
CA THR A 272 7.54 37.72 -13.42
C THR A 272 6.24 38.47 -13.17
N CYS A 273 6.30 39.60 -12.46
CA CYS A 273 5.16 40.48 -12.30
C CYS A 273 5.56 41.94 -12.58
N GLN A 274 4.67 42.65 -13.28
CA GLN A 274 4.80 44.07 -13.63
C GLN A 274 3.48 44.84 -13.52
N ASN A 275 2.45 44.26 -12.89
CA ASN A 275 1.09 44.79 -12.88
C ASN A 275 0.88 45.86 -11.79
N GLY A 276 1.60 45.77 -10.68
CA GLY A 276 1.58 46.71 -9.57
C GLY A 276 2.36 47.99 -9.89
N ARG A 277 2.02 49.08 -9.19
CA ARG A 277 2.69 50.38 -9.35
C ARG A 277 3.99 50.44 -8.57
N SER A 278 4.13 49.62 -7.53
CA SER A 278 5.32 49.54 -6.69
C SER A 278 6.09 48.23 -6.88
N GLN A 279 7.40 48.29 -6.60
CA GLN A 279 8.28 47.11 -6.61
C GLN A 279 7.88 46.07 -5.55
N HIS A 280 7.40 46.51 -4.39
CA HIS A 280 6.96 45.62 -3.31
C HIS A 280 5.72 44.82 -3.69
N GLU A 281 4.69 45.48 -4.24
CA GLU A 281 3.49 44.80 -4.76
C GLU A 281 3.85 43.78 -5.85
N ASN A 282 4.74 44.16 -6.79
CA ASN A 282 5.19 43.25 -7.84
C ASN A 282 6.00 42.07 -7.30
N ARG A 283 6.77 42.26 -6.22
CA ARG A 283 7.51 41.18 -5.57
C ARG A 283 6.59 40.20 -4.86
N GLU A 284 5.61 40.68 -4.10
CA GLU A 284 4.63 39.84 -3.42
C GLU A 284 3.80 39.02 -4.42
N GLU A 285 3.35 39.67 -5.50
CA GLU A 285 2.57 39.01 -6.54
C GLU A 285 3.41 37.99 -7.33
N ALA A 286 4.66 38.34 -7.68
CA ALA A 286 5.58 37.38 -8.31
C ALA A 286 5.86 36.19 -7.39
N MET A 287 5.92 36.39 -6.07
CA MET A 287 6.08 35.32 -5.09
C MET A 287 4.82 34.45 -4.98
N ARG A 288 3.62 35.04 -5.05
CA ARG A 288 2.35 34.30 -5.09
C ARG A 288 2.27 33.40 -6.32
N ILE A 289 2.61 33.94 -7.49
CA ILE A 289 2.67 33.19 -8.77
C ILE A 289 3.74 32.09 -8.70
N LEU A 290 4.89 32.36 -8.06
CA LEU A 290 5.92 31.35 -7.91
C LEU A 290 5.46 30.21 -6.99
N LYS A 291 4.83 30.52 -5.85
CA LYS A 291 4.24 29.52 -4.95
C LYS A 291 3.18 28.68 -5.66
N SER A 292 2.29 29.30 -6.45
CA SER A 292 1.27 28.55 -7.19
C SER A 292 1.87 27.63 -8.25
N ARG A 293 2.94 28.06 -8.94
CA ARG A 293 3.67 27.22 -9.91
C ARG A 293 4.42 26.07 -9.25
N LEU A 294 5.04 26.31 -8.09
CA LEU A 294 5.67 25.25 -7.30
C LEU A 294 4.64 24.24 -6.80
N TYR A 295 3.45 24.72 -6.39
CA TYR A 295 2.33 23.87 -5.98
C TYR A 295 1.84 22.99 -7.11
N GLN A 296 1.66 23.57 -8.29
CA GLN A 296 1.28 22.81 -9.48
C GLN A 296 2.34 21.76 -9.87
N LEU A 297 3.63 22.10 -9.78
CA LEU A 297 4.71 21.15 -10.05
C LEU A 297 4.73 19.98 -9.06
N GLU A 298 4.42 20.23 -7.78
CA GLU A 298 4.37 19.17 -6.77
C GLU A 298 3.14 18.27 -6.95
N ILE A 299 1.98 18.84 -7.33
CA ILE A 299 0.81 18.08 -7.77
C ILE A 299 1.18 17.20 -8.98
N GLU A 300 1.80 17.76 -10.02
CA GLU A 300 2.19 16.99 -11.20
C GLU A 300 3.17 15.85 -10.87
N LYS A 301 4.06 16.03 -9.89
CA LYS A 301 4.93 14.94 -9.41
C LYS A 301 4.13 13.88 -8.67
N GLN A 302 3.23 14.27 -7.77
CA GLN A 302 2.36 13.32 -7.08
C GLN A 302 1.48 12.56 -8.06
N GLU A 303 0.90 13.23 -9.05
CA GLU A 303 0.12 12.61 -10.12
C GLU A 303 0.97 11.63 -10.95
N LYS A 304 2.23 11.96 -11.26
CA LYS A 304 3.14 11.05 -11.95
C LYS A 304 3.46 9.82 -11.10
N LYS A 305 3.74 9.99 -9.80
CA LYS A 305 3.96 8.87 -8.88
C LYS A 305 2.70 7.99 -8.76
N LEU A 306 1.53 8.62 -8.64
CA LEU A 306 0.24 7.94 -8.65
C LEU A 306 0.02 7.20 -9.97
N ALA A 307 0.33 7.80 -11.11
CA ALA A 307 0.20 7.17 -12.42
C ALA A 307 1.17 5.99 -12.58
N GLU A 308 2.37 6.08 -12.02
CA GLU A 308 3.34 4.98 -11.97
C GLU A 308 2.81 3.83 -11.09
N ILE A 309 2.25 4.14 -9.92
CA ILE A 309 1.62 3.15 -9.03
C ILE A 309 0.37 2.53 -9.68
N LYS A 310 -0.46 3.33 -10.34
CA LYS A 310 -1.61 2.85 -11.13
C LYS A 310 -1.15 2.01 -12.32
N GLY A 311 0.02 2.28 -12.88
CA GLY A 311 0.56 1.56 -14.02
C GLY A 311 -0.38 1.62 -15.24
N ILE A 312 -0.20 0.71 -16.18
CA ILE A 312 -1.12 0.53 -17.30
C ILE A 312 -2.37 -0.15 -16.75
N GLN A 313 -3.48 0.60 -16.62
CA GLN A 313 -4.78 0.00 -16.32
C GLN A 313 -5.09 -1.03 -17.42
N ALA A 314 -5.12 -2.30 -17.04
CA ALA A 314 -5.56 -3.35 -17.93
C ALA A 314 -7.02 -3.08 -18.28
N ALA A 315 -7.35 -3.12 -19.57
CA ALA A 315 -8.73 -2.90 -20.02
C ALA A 315 -9.68 -3.90 -19.33
N ASN A 316 -10.90 -3.45 -19.02
CA ASN A 316 -11.99 -4.27 -18.47
C ASN A 316 -12.54 -5.22 -19.55
N GLU A 317 -11.65 -6.02 -20.13
CA GLU A 317 -11.86 -6.89 -21.26
C GLU A 317 -11.45 -8.33 -20.90
N TRP A 318 -11.85 -9.25 -21.76
CA TRP A 318 -11.55 -10.66 -21.60
C TRP A 318 -10.04 -10.89 -21.65
N GLY A 319 -9.47 -11.48 -20.59
CA GLY A 319 -8.05 -11.86 -20.54
C GLY A 319 -7.18 -11.06 -19.56
N SER A 320 -7.70 -9.98 -18.96
CA SER A 320 -7.02 -9.18 -17.94
C SER A 320 -7.39 -9.53 -16.48
N GLN A 321 -8.15 -10.62 -16.30
CA GLN A 321 -8.71 -11.00 -15.01
C GLN A 321 -7.66 -11.57 -14.05
N ILE A 322 -7.62 -11.04 -12.83
CA ILE A 322 -6.76 -11.56 -11.76
C ILE A 322 -7.42 -12.73 -11.02
N ARG A 323 -8.74 -12.68 -10.85
CA ARG A 323 -9.51 -13.69 -10.12
C ARG A 323 -10.83 -13.98 -10.80
N SER A 324 -11.18 -15.26 -10.87
CA SER A 324 -12.43 -15.75 -11.46
C SER A 324 -13.29 -16.40 -10.38
N TYR A 325 -14.51 -15.88 -10.21
CA TYR A 325 -15.53 -16.37 -9.29
C TYR A 325 -16.60 -17.08 -10.13
N VAL A 326 -16.56 -18.41 -10.16
CA VAL A 326 -17.54 -19.23 -10.89
C VAL A 326 -18.51 -19.82 -9.87
N MET A 327 -19.80 -19.53 -10.03
CA MET A 327 -20.88 -20.11 -9.21
C MET A 327 -21.67 -21.17 -9.96
N HIS A 328 -21.63 -21.14 -11.30
CA HIS A 328 -22.31 -22.10 -12.16
C HIS A 328 -21.46 -22.42 -13.38
N PRO A 329 -21.31 -23.71 -13.77
CA PRO A 329 -22.02 -24.90 -13.27
C PRO A 329 -21.44 -25.51 -11.98
N TYR A 330 -20.28 -25.06 -11.55
CA TYR A 330 -19.63 -25.45 -10.30
C TYR A 330 -19.26 -24.20 -9.51
N SER A 331 -19.05 -24.36 -8.20
CA SER A 331 -18.60 -23.30 -7.30
C SER A 331 -17.08 -23.37 -7.15
N LEU A 332 -16.38 -22.38 -7.70
CA LEU A 332 -14.92 -22.27 -7.66
C LEU A 332 -14.50 -20.80 -7.73
N VAL A 333 -13.66 -20.38 -6.79
CA VAL A 333 -12.89 -19.14 -6.90
C VAL A 333 -11.45 -19.50 -7.21
N LYS A 334 -10.87 -18.90 -8.24
CA LYS A 334 -9.49 -19.14 -8.65
C LYS A 334 -8.77 -17.84 -8.93
N ASP A 335 -7.60 -17.65 -8.31
CA ASP A 335 -6.65 -16.60 -8.68
C ASP A 335 -5.78 -17.11 -9.83
N VAL A 336 -5.77 -16.38 -10.94
CA VAL A 336 -5.07 -16.78 -12.17
C VAL A 336 -3.57 -16.55 -12.05
N ARG A 337 -3.15 -15.64 -11.17
CA ARG A 337 -1.74 -15.26 -11.00
C ARG A 337 -0.99 -16.29 -10.15
N THR A 338 -1.61 -16.69 -9.03
CA THR A 338 -0.99 -17.61 -8.07
C THR A 338 -1.42 -19.06 -8.27
N GLY A 339 -2.52 -19.29 -8.98
CA GLY A 339 -3.11 -20.62 -9.17
C GLY A 339 -3.89 -21.14 -7.96
N CYS A 340 -3.93 -20.39 -6.85
CA CYS A 340 -4.72 -20.72 -5.65
C CYS A 340 -6.21 -20.79 -6.00
N GLU A 341 -6.89 -21.83 -5.52
CA GLU A 341 -8.30 -22.07 -5.79
C GLU A 341 -9.03 -22.63 -4.56
N THR A 342 -10.28 -22.20 -4.38
CA THR A 342 -11.16 -22.70 -3.32
C THR A 342 -12.56 -22.96 -3.85
N SER A 343 -13.21 -24.01 -3.35
CA SER A 343 -14.59 -24.35 -3.68
C SER A 343 -15.61 -23.59 -2.82
N GLN A 344 -15.17 -22.98 -1.72
CA GLN A 344 -16.02 -22.29 -0.75
C GLN A 344 -16.30 -20.83 -1.15
N VAL A 345 -17.00 -20.64 -2.27
CA VAL A 345 -17.26 -19.31 -2.86
C VAL A 345 -17.90 -18.33 -1.86
N GLN A 346 -18.81 -18.81 -1.00
CA GLN A 346 -19.50 -17.93 -0.06
C GLN A 346 -18.60 -17.39 1.05
N ASN A 347 -17.65 -18.19 1.54
CA ASN A 347 -16.69 -17.75 2.54
C ASN A 347 -15.80 -16.63 1.98
N VAL A 348 -15.38 -16.77 0.72
CA VAL A 348 -14.62 -15.74 0.01
C VAL A 348 -15.44 -14.45 -0.12
N LEU A 349 -16.72 -14.53 -0.52
CA LEU A 349 -17.60 -13.36 -0.61
C LEU A 349 -17.94 -12.74 0.74
N ASP A 350 -17.82 -13.50 1.81
CA ASP A 350 -17.95 -13.04 3.19
C ASP A 350 -16.62 -12.56 3.79
N GLY A 351 -15.59 -12.39 2.96
CA GLY A 351 -14.35 -11.72 3.30
C GLY A 351 -13.21 -12.64 3.73
N ASP A 352 -13.26 -13.95 3.48
CA ASP A 352 -12.11 -14.84 3.70
C ASP A 352 -11.14 -14.77 2.50
N LEU A 353 -10.36 -13.69 2.45
CA LEU A 353 -9.42 -13.37 1.36
C LEU A 353 -7.95 -13.64 1.71
N ASP A 354 -7.65 -13.98 2.97
CA ASP A 354 -6.28 -14.12 3.46
C ASP A 354 -5.45 -15.13 2.66
N GLU A 355 -6.03 -16.28 2.31
CA GLU A 355 -5.35 -17.31 1.52
C GLU A 355 -4.86 -16.76 0.16
N PHE A 356 -5.71 -15.98 -0.54
CA PHE A 356 -5.36 -15.38 -1.82
C PHE A 356 -4.34 -14.27 -1.69
N ILE A 357 -4.50 -13.40 -0.68
CA ILE A 357 -3.58 -12.29 -0.43
C ILE A 357 -2.20 -12.84 -0.07
N PHE A 358 -2.12 -13.83 0.83
CA PHE A 358 -0.86 -14.43 1.24
C PHE A 358 -0.19 -15.19 0.10
N ALA A 359 -0.95 -15.96 -0.69
CA ALA A 359 -0.41 -16.62 -1.87
C ALA A 359 0.17 -15.60 -2.87
N TYR A 360 -0.50 -14.46 -3.05
CA TYR A 360 0.00 -13.40 -3.92
C TYR A 360 1.27 -12.75 -3.39
N LEU A 361 1.30 -12.40 -2.10
CA LEU A 361 2.49 -11.82 -1.48
C LEU A 361 3.68 -12.79 -1.55
N LYS A 362 3.48 -14.09 -1.26
CA LYS A 362 4.54 -15.11 -1.39
C LYS A 362 5.08 -15.23 -2.82
N SER A 363 4.22 -15.09 -3.84
CA SER A 363 4.65 -15.11 -5.25
C SER A 363 5.54 -13.94 -5.67
N GLN A 364 5.68 -12.89 -4.84
CA GLN A 364 6.57 -11.76 -5.11
C GLN A 364 8.02 -11.99 -4.62
N ILE A 365 8.25 -12.99 -3.75
CA ILE A 365 9.60 -13.35 -3.25
C ILE A 365 10.29 -14.37 -4.16
N GLN A 366 9.51 -15.25 -4.81
CA GLN A 366 10.03 -16.23 -5.76
C GLN A 366 10.31 -15.60 -7.12
#